data_AF-A0A661WT11-F1
#
_entry.id   AF-A0A661WT11-F1
#
_cell.length_a   1.000
_cell.length_b   1.000
_cell.length_c   1.000
_cell.angle_alpha   90.00
_cell.angle_beta   90.00
_cell.angle_gamma   90.00
#
_symmetry.space_group_name_H-M   'P 1'
#
loop_
_entity.id
_entity.type
_entity.pdbx_description
1 polymer ?
#
loop_
_entity_poly.entity_id
_entity_poly.type
_entity_poly.pdbx_seq_one_letter_code
_entity_poly.pdbx_strand_id
1 'polypeptide(L)'
;MEAVFLPAQQALLEDAALRDVVTARRKLLVEILSRERYLTRSGLMNRVEMVLGEGRFGDKAWEDIFYRDMKVVKNSFRVAGYELAYSRKKEQPGYYLKGEGEIGQDVVLQIKGAVAEVDPGQVAVTKTLSPAERAQQGLSITNLAHGVSAYRRSREGNGHD
;
A
#
# COMPACT_ATOMS: atom_id res chain seq x y z
N MET A 1 4.91 3.52 -9.83
CA MET A 1 5.60 4.31 -10.88
C MET A 1 6.06 5.65 -10.28
N GLU A 2 7.37 5.90 -10.14
CA GLU A 2 7.89 7.18 -9.65
C GLU A 2 7.83 8.22 -10.76
N ALA A 3 7.01 9.26 -10.58
CA ALA A 3 7.29 10.53 -11.24
C ALA A 3 8.62 11.01 -10.65
N VAL A 4 9.71 10.89 -11.42
CA VAL A 4 11.04 11.29 -10.96
C VAL A 4 11.08 12.82 -10.97
N PHE A 5 10.57 13.42 -9.90
CA PHE A 5 10.91 14.79 -9.56
C PHE A 5 12.43 14.86 -9.39
N LEU A 6 13.05 15.93 -9.89
CA LEU A 6 14.43 16.19 -9.52
C LEU A 6 14.49 16.32 -7.98
N PRO A 7 15.52 15.81 -7.29
CA PRO A 7 15.57 15.79 -5.82
C PRO A 7 15.26 17.15 -5.17
N ALA A 8 15.67 18.25 -5.80
CA ALA A 8 15.36 19.61 -5.36
C ALA A 8 13.86 19.97 -5.45
N GLN A 9 13.16 19.52 -6.50
CA GLN A 9 11.71 19.73 -6.65
C GLN A 9 10.92 18.94 -5.60
N GLN A 10 11.36 17.72 -5.30
CA GLN A 10 10.77 16.94 -4.22
C GLN A 10 10.96 17.64 -2.87
N ALA A 11 12.17 18.11 -2.56
CA ALA A 11 12.44 18.82 -1.31
C ALA A 11 11.58 20.09 -1.16
N LEU A 12 11.39 20.86 -2.23
CA LEU A 12 10.51 22.03 -2.23
C LEU A 12 9.03 21.65 -2.03
N LEU A 13 8.57 20.54 -2.63
CA LEU A 13 7.22 20.04 -2.45
C LEU A 13 6.98 19.57 -1.02
N GLU A 14 7.96 18.89 -0.40
CA GLU A 14 7.88 18.48 1.01
C GLU A 14 7.81 19.70 1.93
N ASP A 15 8.67 20.70 1.74
CA ASP A 15 8.63 21.94 2.54
C ASP A 15 7.29 22.67 2.38
N ALA A 16 6.75 22.75 1.16
CA ALA A 16 5.44 23.34 0.91
C ALA A 16 4.31 22.54 1.60
N ALA A 17 4.37 21.22 1.56
CA ALA A 17 3.40 20.36 2.24
C ALA A 17 3.47 20.49 3.77
N LEU A 18 4.64 20.70 4.35
CA LEU A 18 4.78 20.93 5.79
C LEU A 18 4.13 22.25 6.25
N ARG A 19 4.09 23.27 5.38
CA ARG A 19 3.59 24.60 5.71
C ARG A 19 2.11 24.80 5.35
N ASP A 20 1.60 24.07 4.38
CA ASP A 20 0.21 24.20 3.90
C ASP A 20 -0.52 22.85 3.88
N VAL A 21 -1.57 22.77 4.70
CA VAL A 21 -2.41 21.58 4.82
C VAL A 21 -3.11 21.21 3.51
N VAL A 22 -3.44 22.20 2.66
CA VAL A 22 -4.10 21.94 1.37
C VAL A 22 -3.13 21.26 0.42
N THR A 23 -1.89 21.75 0.36
CA THR A 23 -0.80 21.15 -0.39
C THR A 23 -0.49 19.74 0.13
N ALA A 24 -0.38 19.56 1.45
CA ALA A 24 -0.18 18.23 2.07
C ALA A 24 -1.27 17.23 1.65
N ARG A 25 -2.53 17.66 1.73
CA ARG A 25 -3.69 16.84 1.39
C ARG A 25 -3.68 16.41 -0.08
N ARG A 26 -3.41 17.34 -0.99
CA ARG A 26 -3.32 17.06 -2.43
C ARG A 26 -2.14 16.14 -2.77
N LYS A 27 -0.98 16.37 -2.14
CA LYS A 27 0.20 15.51 -2.27
C LYS A 27 -0.13 14.08 -1.89
N LEU A 28 -0.72 13.87 -0.70
CA LEU A 28 -1.11 12.54 -0.23
C LEU A 28 -2.15 11.89 -1.14
N LEU A 29 -3.15 12.64 -1.62
CA LEU A 29 -4.13 12.11 -2.57
C LEU A 29 -3.47 11.61 -3.86
N VAL A 30 -2.49 12.35 -4.41
CA VAL A 30 -1.72 11.91 -5.58
C VAL A 30 -0.92 10.65 -5.25
N GLU A 31 -0.18 10.64 -4.13
CA GLU A 31 0.63 9.49 -3.72
C GLU A 31 -0.22 8.22 -3.54
N ILE A 32 -1.33 8.32 -2.83
CA ILE A 32 -2.26 7.21 -2.61
C ILE A 32 -2.82 6.71 -3.96
N LEU A 33 -3.34 7.61 -4.80
CA LEU A 33 -3.96 7.24 -6.08
C LEU A 33 -2.95 6.74 -7.13
N SER A 34 -1.66 7.03 -6.95
CA SER A 34 -0.59 6.49 -7.80
C SER A 34 -0.20 5.04 -7.46
N ARG A 35 -0.62 4.54 -6.29
CA ARG A 35 -0.25 3.21 -5.77
C ARG A 35 -1.44 2.29 -5.58
N GLU A 36 -2.59 2.87 -5.26
CA GLU A 36 -3.79 2.16 -4.88
C GLU A 36 -4.94 2.43 -5.85
N ARG A 37 -5.79 1.42 -6.04
CA ARG A 37 -6.93 1.49 -6.96
C ARG A 37 -8.23 1.17 -6.25
N TYR A 38 -9.32 1.62 -6.86
CA TYR A 38 -10.69 1.41 -6.40
C TYR A 38 -10.91 1.90 -4.97
N LEU A 39 -10.32 3.05 -4.64
CA LEU A 39 -10.57 3.71 -3.37
C LEU A 39 -11.81 4.61 -3.49
N THR A 40 -12.77 4.40 -2.60
CA THR A 40 -13.95 5.26 -2.48
C THR A 40 -13.58 6.64 -1.94
N ARG A 41 -14.51 7.60 -2.00
CA ARG A 41 -14.31 8.94 -1.43
C ARG A 41 -13.95 8.87 0.06
N SER A 42 -14.75 8.13 0.83
CA SER A 42 -14.49 7.91 2.26
C SER A 42 -13.17 7.18 2.50
N GLY A 43 -12.84 6.17 1.68
CA GLY A 43 -11.56 5.46 1.78
C GLY A 43 -10.34 6.37 1.57
N LEU A 44 -10.41 7.29 0.59
CA LEU A 44 -9.36 8.29 0.37
C LEU A 44 -9.26 9.27 1.54
N MET A 45 -10.39 9.79 2.00
CA MET A 45 -10.41 10.76 3.10
C MET A 45 -9.82 10.15 4.37
N ASN A 46 -10.24 8.94 4.74
CA ASN A 46 -9.75 8.25 5.93
C ASN A 46 -8.23 8.06 5.89
N ARG A 47 -7.66 7.64 4.74
CA ARG A 47 -6.20 7.45 4.61
C ARG A 47 -5.43 8.75 4.73
N VAL A 48 -5.93 9.83 4.14
CA VAL A 48 -5.34 11.16 4.29
C VAL A 48 -5.39 11.61 5.75
N GLU A 49 -6.51 11.41 6.44
CA GLU A 49 -6.68 11.80 7.84
C GLU A 49 -5.85 10.92 8.79
N MET A 50 -5.61 9.65 8.47
CA MET A 50 -4.66 8.82 9.22
C MET A 50 -3.24 9.39 9.21
N VAL A 51 -2.85 10.12 8.16
CA VAL A 51 -1.52 10.72 8.04
C VAL A 51 -1.48 12.15 8.59
N LEU A 52 -2.50 12.97 8.29
CA LEU A 52 -2.52 14.39 8.66
C LEU A 52 -3.24 14.68 9.98
N GLY A 53 -3.92 13.69 10.57
CA GLY A 53 -4.84 13.85 11.69
C GLY A 53 -6.30 13.95 11.24
N GLU A 54 -7.23 13.72 12.17
CA GLU A 54 -8.67 13.74 11.91
C GLU A 54 -9.20 15.15 11.58
N GLY A 55 -10.31 15.22 10.85
CA GLY A 55 -11.03 16.47 10.57
C GLY A 55 -10.36 17.38 9.54
N ARG A 56 -9.41 16.87 8.74
CA ARG A 56 -8.64 17.68 7.77
C ARG A 56 -9.43 18.06 6.53
N PHE A 57 -10.57 17.42 6.32
CA PHE A 57 -11.57 17.87 5.35
C PHE A 57 -12.68 18.71 5.98
N GLY A 58 -12.80 18.75 7.32
CA GLY A 58 -13.77 19.54 8.07
C GLY A 58 -15.20 19.00 8.05
N ASP A 59 -15.89 18.99 9.19
CA ASP A 59 -17.14 18.22 9.37
C ASP A 59 -18.30 18.63 8.46
N LYS A 60 -18.44 19.92 8.15
CA LYS A 60 -19.60 20.48 7.43
C LYS A 60 -19.34 20.78 5.95
N ALA A 61 -18.08 20.92 5.55
CA ALA A 61 -17.68 21.35 4.22
C ALA A 61 -16.74 20.36 3.52
N TRP A 62 -16.64 19.12 4.04
CA TRP A 62 -15.72 18.12 3.51
C TRP A 62 -15.96 17.81 2.03
N GLU A 63 -17.21 17.81 1.56
CA GLU A 63 -17.53 17.50 0.16
C GLU A 63 -16.88 18.52 -0.77
N ASP A 64 -17.10 19.82 -0.51
CA ASP A 64 -16.54 20.90 -1.30
C ASP A 64 -15.02 20.89 -1.28
N ILE A 65 -14.42 20.66 -0.11
CA ILE A 65 -12.97 20.60 0.06
C ILE A 65 -12.40 19.42 -0.72
N PHE A 66 -12.98 18.24 -0.56
CA PHE A 66 -12.56 17.03 -1.26
C PHE A 66 -12.67 17.20 -2.79
N TYR A 67 -13.78 17.75 -3.30
CA TYR A 67 -13.95 17.94 -4.74
C TYR A 67 -13.00 18.98 -5.32
N ARG A 68 -12.72 20.08 -4.60
CA ARG A 68 -11.72 21.07 -5.02
C ARG A 68 -10.35 20.44 -5.13
N ASP A 69 -9.96 19.62 -4.16
CA ASP A 69 -8.67 18.94 -4.20
C ASP A 69 -8.61 17.89 -5.29
N MET A 70 -9.65 17.07 -5.44
CA MET A 70 -9.74 16.09 -6.52
C MET A 70 -9.71 16.72 -7.91
N LYS A 71 -10.20 17.96 -8.08
CA LYS A 71 -10.07 18.69 -9.35
C LYS A 71 -8.61 18.97 -9.68
N VAL A 72 -7.82 19.38 -8.69
CA VAL A 72 -6.38 19.62 -8.85
C VAL A 72 -5.65 18.30 -9.09
N VAL A 73 -5.93 17.27 -8.30
CA VAL A 73 -5.32 15.93 -8.41
C VAL A 73 -5.58 15.32 -9.79
N LYS A 74 -6.82 15.38 -10.29
CA LYS A 74 -7.17 14.94 -11.66
C LYS A 74 -6.37 15.68 -12.73
N ASN A 75 -6.19 17.00 -12.56
CA ASN A 75 -5.40 17.79 -13.48
C ASN A 75 -3.92 17.38 -13.44
N SER A 76 -3.35 17.12 -12.26
CA SER A 76 -1.97 16.65 -12.11
C SER A 76 -1.75 15.32 -12.83
N PHE A 77 -2.64 14.35 -12.66
CA PHE A 77 -2.57 13.07 -13.39
C PHE A 77 -2.68 13.28 -14.91
N ARG A 78 -3.60 14.15 -15.36
CA ARG A 78 -3.75 14.47 -16.78
C ARG A 78 -2.48 15.08 -17.39
N VAL A 79 -1.83 16.01 -16.67
CA VAL A 79 -0.55 16.60 -17.10
C VAL A 79 0.55 15.54 -17.17
N ALA A 80 0.51 14.55 -16.29
CA ALA A 80 1.41 13.40 -16.31
C ALA A 80 1.02 12.31 -17.35
N GLY A 81 -0.02 12.54 -18.16
CA GLY A 81 -0.45 11.60 -19.21
C GLY A 81 -1.40 10.50 -18.75
N TYR A 82 -1.93 10.56 -17.53
CA TYR A 82 -2.85 9.56 -16.98
C TYR A 82 -4.30 10.07 -16.94
N GLU A 83 -5.25 9.14 -17.01
CA GLU A 83 -6.68 9.43 -16.82
C GLU A 83 -7.16 8.84 -15.49
N LEU A 84 -7.44 9.70 -14.50
CA LEU A 84 -8.06 9.27 -13.25
C LEU A 84 -9.59 9.14 -13.42
N ALA A 85 -10.09 7.91 -13.35
CA ALA A 85 -11.50 7.56 -13.50
C ALA A 85 -12.13 7.12 -12.17
N TYR A 86 -13.46 6.98 -12.16
CA TYR A 86 -14.20 6.43 -11.01
C TYR A 86 -15.09 5.27 -11.48
N SER A 87 -14.89 4.10 -10.91
CA SER A 87 -15.72 2.92 -11.16
C SER A 87 -16.92 2.91 -10.21
N ARG A 88 -18.10 2.66 -10.77
CA ARG A 88 -19.36 2.43 -10.03
C ARG A 88 -19.77 0.95 -10.00
N LYS A 89 -18.90 0.05 -10.47
CA LYS A 89 -19.18 -1.39 -10.44
C LYS A 89 -19.16 -1.88 -9.00
N LYS A 90 -20.09 -2.79 -8.67
CA LYS A 90 -20.27 -3.31 -7.30
C LYS A 90 -19.01 -3.99 -6.75
N GLU A 91 -18.27 -4.70 -7.60
CA GLU A 91 -17.07 -5.47 -7.20
C GLU A 91 -15.82 -4.59 -7.01
N GLN A 92 -15.75 -3.45 -7.70
CA GLN A 92 -14.59 -2.56 -7.71
C GLN A 92 -15.03 -1.08 -7.70
N PRO A 93 -15.68 -0.59 -6.64
CA PRO A 93 -16.13 0.80 -6.58
C PRO A 93 -14.98 1.72 -6.16
N GLY A 94 -14.76 2.83 -6.87
CA GLY A 94 -13.77 3.83 -6.44
C GLY A 94 -12.92 4.41 -7.57
N TYR A 95 -11.99 5.28 -7.18
CA TYR A 95 -11.05 5.93 -8.08
C TYR A 95 -9.94 4.99 -8.53
N TYR A 96 -9.56 5.07 -9.80
CA TYR A 96 -8.46 4.30 -10.37
C TYR A 96 -7.83 5.05 -11.55
N LEU A 97 -6.55 4.81 -11.81
CA LEU A 97 -5.88 5.27 -13.03
C LEU A 97 -6.21 4.31 -14.18
N LYS A 98 -6.86 4.84 -15.21
CA LYS A 98 -7.28 4.09 -16.39
C LYS A 98 -6.08 3.80 -17.28
N GLY A 99 -6.02 2.57 -17.80
CA GLY A 99 -4.91 2.11 -18.64
C GLY A 99 -3.79 1.42 -17.87
N GLU A 100 -3.75 1.54 -16.54
CA GLU A 100 -2.94 0.64 -15.73
C GLU A 100 -3.72 -0.65 -15.44
N GLY A 101 -3.13 -1.82 -15.73
CA GLY A 101 -3.74 -3.13 -15.43
C GLY A 101 -4.02 -3.29 -13.93
N GLU A 102 -4.84 -4.27 -13.51
CA GLU A 102 -5.39 -4.37 -12.14
C GLU A 102 -4.35 -4.33 -11.00
N ILE A 103 -3.10 -4.69 -11.27
CA ILE A 103 -1.94 -4.59 -10.35
C ILE A 103 -0.86 -3.72 -11.02
N GLY A 104 -0.23 -2.80 -10.28
CA GLY A 104 0.93 -2.04 -10.76
C GLY A 104 2.06 -2.98 -11.19
N GLN A 105 2.76 -2.67 -12.30
CA GLN A 105 3.78 -3.58 -12.81
C GLN A 105 4.92 -3.82 -11.80
N ASP A 106 5.24 -2.82 -10.99
CA ASP A 106 6.17 -2.91 -9.86
C ASP A 106 5.70 -3.94 -8.82
N VAL A 107 4.43 -3.89 -8.41
CA VAL A 107 3.85 -4.86 -7.47
C VAL A 107 3.78 -6.25 -8.11
N VAL A 108 3.45 -6.36 -9.39
CA VAL A 108 3.51 -7.64 -10.11
C VAL A 108 4.93 -8.20 -10.11
N LEU A 109 5.94 -7.36 -10.33
CA LEU A 109 7.34 -7.78 -10.33
C LEU A 109 7.81 -8.19 -8.93
N GLN A 110 7.42 -7.46 -7.89
CA GLN A 110 7.71 -7.83 -6.50
C GLN A 110 7.03 -9.14 -6.10
N ILE A 111 5.76 -9.33 -6.46
CA ILE A 111 5.05 -10.60 -6.25
C ILE A 111 5.74 -11.73 -7.01
N LYS A 112 6.11 -11.51 -8.28
CA LYS A 112 6.83 -12.51 -9.07
C LYS A 112 8.19 -12.86 -8.47
N GLY A 113 8.94 -11.86 -7.99
CA GLY A 113 10.22 -12.07 -7.30
C GLY A 113 10.03 -12.89 -6.02
N ALA A 114 9.09 -12.48 -5.16
CA ALA A 114 8.77 -13.20 -3.94
C ALA A 114 8.28 -14.64 -4.20
N VAL A 115 7.48 -14.85 -5.26
CA VAL A 115 7.04 -16.21 -5.67
C VAL A 115 8.20 -17.03 -6.25
N ALA A 116 9.13 -16.41 -6.96
CA ALA A 116 10.31 -17.10 -7.52
C ALA A 116 11.29 -17.58 -6.43
N GLU A 117 11.30 -16.94 -5.26
CA GLU A 117 12.06 -17.39 -4.09
C GLU A 117 11.43 -18.60 -3.37
N VAL A 118 10.15 -18.89 -3.63
CA VAL A 118 9.45 -20.04 -3.05
C VAL A 118 9.62 -21.25 -3.98
N ASP A 119 10.05 -22.37 -3.42
CA ASP A 119 10.13 -23.64 -4.14
C ASP A 119 8.75 -24.01 -4.76
N PRO A 120 8.65 -24.19 -6.09
CA PRO A 120 7.41 -24.61 -6.74
C PRO A 120 6.79 -25.88 -6.16
N GLY A 121 7.61 -26.79 -5.62
CA GLY A 121 7.16 -27.98 -4.90
C GLY A 121 6.36 -27.64 -3.64
N GLN A 122 6.84 -26.65 -2.85
CA GLN A 122 6.12 -26.18 -1.66
C GLN A 122 4.79 -25.50 -2.04
N VAL A 123 4.77 -24.71 -3.11
CA VAL A 123 3.53 -24.08 -3.60
C VAL A 123 2.51 -25.14 -4.01
N ALA A 124 2.95 -26.20 -4.69
CA ALA A 124 2.07 -27.30 -5.11
C ALA A 124 1.47 -28.04 -3.90
N VAL A 125 2.28 -28.34 -2.89
CA VAL A 125 1.82 -29.00 -1.64
C VAL A 125 0.87 -28.10 -0.88
N THR A 126 1.19 -26.81 -0.67
CA THR A 126 0.31 -25.89 0.06
C THR A 126 -1.05 -25.73 -0.63
N LYS A 127 -1.09 -25.76 -1.98
CA LYS A 127 -2.35 -25.69 -2.73
C LYS A 127 -3.28 -26.88 -2.47
N THR A 128 -2.75 -28.07 -2.20
CA THR A 128 -3.56 -29.26 -1.91
C THR A 128 -4.06 -29.32 -0.47
N LEU A 129 -3.51 -28.50 0.43
CA LEU A 129 -3.93 -28.44 1.84
C LEU A 129 -5.21 -27.62 2.01
N SER A 130 -6.12 -28.13 2.85
CA SER A 130 -7.27 -27.40 3.38
C SER A 130 -6.82 -26.26 4.31
N PRO A 131 -7.71 -25.29 4.61
CA PRO A 131 -7.39 -24.21 5.54
C PRO A 131 -6.93 -24.70 6.93
N ALA A 132 -7.52 -25.78 7.44
CA ALA A 132 -7.15 -26.35 8.73
C ALA A 132 -5.74 -26.95 8.73
N GLU A 133 -5.38 -27.67 7.66
CA GLU A 133 -4.06 -28.28 7.49
C GLU A 133 -2.97 -27.21 7.32
N ARG A 134 -3.27 -26.11 6.62
CA ARG A 134 -2.36 -24.96 6.52
C ARG A 134 -2.11 -24.30 7.88
N ALA A 135 -3.16 -24.13 8.68
CA ALA A 135 -3.04 -23.58 10.03
C ALA A 135 -2.18 -24.49 10.93
N GLN A 136 -2.41 -25.81 10.87
CA GLN A 136 -1.60 -26.79 11.60
C GLN A 136 -0.14 -26.77 11.15
N GLN A 137 0.11 -26.71 9.85
CA GLN A 137 1.45 -26.59 9.29
C GLN A 137 2.18 -25.34 9.80
N GLY A 138 1.51 -24.19 9.85
CA GLY A 138 2.06 -22.95 10.41
C GLY A 138 2.43 -23.06 11.88
N LEU A 139 1.57 -23.70 12.69
CA LEU A 139 1.83 -23.96 14.11
C LEU A 139 3.03 -24.90 14.30
N SER A 140 3.13 -25.96 13.50
CA SER A 140 4.25 -26.90 13.55
C SER A 140 5.60 -26.24 13.20
N ILE A 141 5.63 -25.38 12.18
CA ILE A 141 6.85 -24.62 11.80
C ILE A 141 7.27 -23.69 12.94
N THR A 142 6.31 -22.98 13.54
CA THR A 142 6.55 -22.04 14.65
C THR A 142 7.11 -22.79 15.87
N ASN A 143 6.50 -23.91 16.24
CA ASN A 143 6.96 -24.75 17.36
C ASN A 143 8.36 -25.30 17.12
N LEU A 144 8.67 -25.73 15.89
CA LEU A 144 10.02 -26.18 15.53
C LEU A 144 11.05 -25.06 15.67
N ALA A 145 10.74 -23.85 15.20
CA ALA A 145 11.62 -22.69 15.33
C ALA A 145 11.90 -22.34 16.81
N HIS A 146 10.88 -22.40 17.66
CA HIS A 146 11.05 -22.23 19.11
C HIS A 146 11.93 -23.33 19.72
N GLY A 147 11.71 -24.60 19.33
CA GLY A 147 12.51 -25.73 19.79
C GLY A 147 13.98 -25.62 19.41
N VAL A 148 14.28 -25.27 18.14
CA VAL A 148 15.66 -25.06 17.66
C VAL A 148 16.33 -23.89 18.39
N SER A 149 15.60 -22.79 18.61
CA SER A 149 16.13 -21.62 19.33
C SER A 149 16.39 -21.89 20.81
N ALA A 150 15.54 -22.70 21.45
CA ALA A 150 15.77 -23.16 22.82
C ALA A 150 16.98 -24.10 22.90
N TYR A 151 17.13 -25.01 21.95
CA TYR A 151 18.25 -25.94 21.87
C TYR A 151 19.61 -25.26 21.63
N ARG A 152 19.67 -24.22 20.79
CA ARG A 152 20.92 -23.46 20.58
C ARG A 152 21.35 -22.73 21.85
N ARG A 153 20.41 -22.09 22.55
CA ARG A 153 20.69 -21.41 23.82
C ARG A 153 21.18 -22.35 24.93
N SER A 154 20.68 -23.58 24.99
CA SER A 154 21.16 -24.56 25.97
C SER A 154 22.54 -25.14 25.64
N ARG A 155 22.96 -25.15 24.36
CA ARG A 155 24.33 -25.54 23.98
C ARG A 155 25.35 -24.43 24.20
N GLU A 156 24.97 -23.17 24.00
CA GLU A 156 25.84 -22.02 24.27
C GLU A 156 26.07 -21.79 25.78
N GLY A 157 25.10 -22.17 26.63
CA GLY A 157 25.24 -22.11 28.09
C GLY A 157 26.09 -23.21 28.75
N ASN A 158 26.35 -24.33 28.06
CA ASN A 158 27.10 -25.48 28.59
C ASN A 158 28.55 -25.59 28.06
N GLY A 159 29.10 -24.50 27.48
CA GLY A 159 30.45 -24.44 26.91
C GLY A 159 31.51 -23.76 27.78
N HIS A 160 31.22 -23.51 29.06
CA HIS A 160 32.16 -22.97 30.04
C HIS A 160 32.19 -23.89 31.27
N ASP A 161 32.91 -25.00 31.14
CA ASP A 161 33.57 -25.71 32.23
C ASP A 161 35.02 -25.98 31.80
#